data_AF-A0A7D5ZFD1-F1
#
_entry.id   AF-A0A7D5ZFD1-F1
#
_cell.length_a   1.000
_cell.length_b   1.000
_cell.length_c   1.000
_cell.angle_alpha   90.00
_cell.angle_beta   90.00
_cell.angle_gamma   90.00
#
_symmetry.space_group_name_H-M   'P 1'
#
loop_
_entity.id
_entity.type
_entity.pdbx_description
1 polymer ?
#
loop_
_entity_poly.entity_id
_entity_poly.type
_entity_poly.pdbx_seq_one_letter_code
_entity_poly.pdbx_strand_id
1 'polypeptide(L)'
;MTPADEIRTAASKLRALATAAADDSGSTAWHTTRHFPEQPDSTFTALWATGSRTLLRGGGGRGRPPAYVSAPVGDYIATMDPTLGLALATLLEGVLSSAREASPAHEECDNWCSPETCALSAALAVARAINA
;
A
#
# COMPACT_ATOMS: atom_id res chain seq x y z
N MET A 1 17.08 2.76 -17.46
CA MET A 1 16.28 1.92 -16.55
C MET A 1 15.29 1.16 -17.40
N THR A 2 15.21 -0.17 -17.27
CA THR A 2 14.24 -0.96 -18.06
C THR A 2 12.87 -1.03 -17.36
N PRO A 3 11.76 -1.36 -18.06
CA PRO A 3 10.47 -1.58 -17.40
C PRO A 3 10.51 -2.62 -16.27
N ALA A 4 11.30 -3.68 -16.47
CA ALA A 4 11.54 -4.68 -15.43
C ALA A 4 12.26 -4.09 -14.21
N ASP A 5 13.17 -3.12 -14.40
CA ASP A 5 13.85 -2.45 -13.30
C ASP A 5 12.94 -1.50 -12.54
N GLU A 6 12.01 -0.81 -13.24
CA GLU A 6 10.98 0.03 -12.60
C GLU A 6 10.10 -0.80 -11.65
N ILE A 7 9.62 -1.96 -12.12
CA ILE A 7 8.79 -2.87 -11.33
C ILE A 7 9.56 -3.40 -10.11
N ARG A 8 10.80 -3.86 -10.28
CA ARG A 8 11.62 -4.33 -9.15
C ARG A 8 11.93 -3.22 -8.15
N THR A 9 12.16 -2.01 -8.63
CA THR A 9 12.40 -0.84 -7.79
C THR A 9 11.17 -0.52 -6.95
N ALA A 10 9.98 -0.53 -7.56
CA ALA A 10 8.73 -0.31 -6.85
C ALA A 10 8.45 -1.40 -5.81
N ALA A 11 8.65 -2.68 -6.16
CA ALA A 11 8.50 -3.80 -5.22
C ALA A 11 9.46 -3.68 -4.03
N SER A 12 10.72 -3.34 -4.29
CA SER A 12 11.72 -3.11 -3.23
C SER A 12 11.36 -1.94 -2.33
N LYS A 13 10.87 -0.83 -2.91
CA LYS A 13 10.39 0.35 -2.17
C LYS A 13 9.22 0.00 -1.26
N LEU A 14 8.22 -0.75 -1.77
CA LEU A 14 7.08 -1.21 -0.99
C LEU A 14 7.51 -2.08 0.19
N ARG A 15 8.43 -3.04 -0.01
CA ARG A 15 8.95 -3.86 1.10
C ARG A 15 9.64 -3.03 2.17
N ALA A 16 10.52 -2.13 1.75
CA ALA A 16 11.25 -1.28 2.69
C ALA A 16 10.30 -0.42 3.53
N LEU A 17 9.31 0.20 2.89
CA LEU A 17 8.31 1.03 3.58
C LEU A 17 7.40 0.20 4.51
N ALA A 18 6.94 -0.96 4.06
CA ALA A 18 6.12 -1.85 4.87
C ALA A 18 6.88 -2.38 6.10
N THR A 19 8.13 -2.82 5.94
CA THR A 19 8.99 -3.24 7.05
C THR A 19 9.21 -2.09 8.04
N ALA A 20 9.60 -0.90 7.56
CA ALA A 20 9.81 0.25 8.43
C ALA A 20 8.53 0.63 9.20
N ALA A 21 7.37 0.56 8.55
CA ALA A 21 6.08 0.86 9.17
C ALA A 21 5.67 -0.19 10.23
N ALA A 22 5.93 -1.48 9.96
CA ALA A 22 5.70 -2.56 10.91
C ALA A 22 6.65 -2.45 12.13
N ASP A 23 7.93 -2.16 11.90
CA ASP A 23 8.93 -1.97 12.95
C ASP A 23 8.59 -0.76 13.84
N ASP A 24 8.21 0.37 13.23
CA ASP A 24 7.85 1.57 13.98
C ASP A 24 6.62 1.34 14.86
N SER A 25 5.57 0.73 14.28
CA SER A 25 4.30 0.52 14.96
C SER A 25 4.28 -0.70 15.87
N GLY A 26 5.20 -1.65 15.69
CA GLY A 26 5.25 -2.93 16.39
C GLY A 26 4.21 -3.95 15.91
N SER A 27 3.52 -3.68 14.79
CA SER A 27 2.47 -4.55 14.24
C SER A 27 2.34 -4.36 12.73
N THR A 28 2.04 -5.43 12.00
CA THR A 28 1.67 -5.37 10.58
C THR A 28 0.18 -5.18 10.35
N ALA A 29 -0.62 -5.24 11.42
CA ALA A 29 -2.08 -5.12 11.37
C ALA A 29 -2.51 -3.80 11.99
N TRP A 30 -3.29 -3.04 11.24
CA TRP A 30 -3.78 -1.71 11.60
C TRP A 30 -5.31 -1.67 11.60
N HIS A 31 -5.89 -0.78 12.39
CA HIS A 31 -7.32 -0.55 12.41
C HIS A 31 -7.66 0.91 12.75
N THR A 32 -8.89 1.32 12.42
CA THR A 32 -9.44 2.61 12.86
C THR A 32 -10.31 2.44 14.10
N THR A 33 -10.54 3.53 14.82
CA THR A 33 -11.62 3.66 15.80
C THR A 33 -12.36 4.95 15.51
N ARG A 34 -13.66 4.85 15.23
CA ARG A 34 -14.51 5.99 14.88
C ARG A 34 -14.99 6.71 16.13
N HIS A 35 -14.83 8.03 16.13
CA HIS A 35 -15.35 8.92 17.15
C HIS A 35 -16.60 9.64 16.62
N PHE A 36 -17.62 9.74 17.47
CA PHE A 36 -18.92 10.36 17.15
C PHE A 36 -19.59 9.78 15.89
N PRO A 37 -19.78 8.44 15.80
CA PRO A 37 -20.31 7.80 14.59
C PRO A 37 -21.68 8.32 14.15
N GLU A 38 -22.48 8.86 15.08
CA GLU A 38 -23.81 9.42 14.83
C GLU A 38 -23.79 10.81 14.14
N GLN A 39 -22.61 11.42 13.95
CA GLN A 39 -22.45 12.75 13.37
C GLN A 39 -21.60 12.70 12.10
N PRO A 40 -22.16 12.27 10.95
CA PRO A 40 -21.40 11.93 9.74
C PRO A 40 -20.47 13.04 9.27
N ASP A 41 -20.92 14.30 9.31
CA ASP A 41 -20.17 15.49 8.87
C ASP A 41 -19.04 15.91 9.84
N SER A 42 -18.92 15.24 10.98
CA SER A 42 -17.91 15.51 12.01
C SER A 42 -17.28 14.22 12.53
N THR A 43 -17.36 13.14 11.75
CA THR A 43 -16.71 11.87 12.11
C THR A 43 -15.20 11.94 11.88
N PHE A 44 -14.47 11.63 12.95
CA PHE A 44 -13.03 11.49 12.93
C PHE A 44 -12.64 10.09 13.39
N THR A 45 -11.51 9.60 12.90
CA THR A 45 -10.97 8.29 13.31
C THR A 45 -9.59 8.45 13.95
N ALA A 46 -9.37 7.68 15.01
CA ALA A 46 -8.04 7.40 15.51
C ALA A 46 -7.49 6.16 14.80
N LEU A 47 -6.20 6.20 14.45
CA LEU A 47 -5.48 5.14 13.75
C LEU A 47 -4.60 4.36 14.73
N TRP A 48 -4.72 3.04 14.71
CA TRP A 48 -4.10 2.15 15.69
C TRP A 48 -3.36 1.02 15.01
N ALA A 49 -2.19 0.68 15.56
CA ALA A 49 -1.64 -0.65 15.43
C ALA A 49 -2.33 -1.58 16.45
N THR A 50 -2.59 -2.82 16.03
CA THR A 50 -3.05 -3.88 16.93
C THR A 50 -2.12 -3.96 18.15
N GLY A 51 -2.68 -3.97 19.36
CA GLY A 51 -1.92 -3.84 20.61
C GLY A 51 -1.94 -2.44 21.25
N SER A 52 -2.91 -1.59 20.87
CA SER A 52 -3.23 -0.31 21.51
C SER A 52 -2.18 0.80 21.35
N ARG A 53 -1.39 0.76 20.28
CA ARG A 53 -0.46 1.86 19.94
C ARG A 53 -1.04 2.75 18.85
N THR A 54 -1.01 4.07 19.05
CA THR A 54 -1.44 5.03 18.02
C THR A 54 -0.40 5.10 16.90
N LEU A 55 -0.86 5.10 15.64
CA LEU A 55 0.03 5.22 14.47
C LEU A 55 0.51 6.65 14.26
N LEU A 56 -0.36 7.62 14.57
CA LEU A 56 -0.04 9.04 14.44
C LEU A 56 0.55 9.57 15.75
N ARG A 57 1.83 9.93 15.70
CA ARG A 57 2.55 10.55 16.83
C ARG A 57 2.09 12.00 17.03
N GLY A 58 2.12 12.46 18.28
CA GLY A 58 1.76 13.85 18.64
C GLY A 58 0.37 14.01 19.27
N GLY A 59 -0.46 12.96 19.26
CA GLY A 59 -1.66 12.84 20.11
C GLY A 59 -1.59 11.59 21.00
N GLY A 60 -2.35 11.58 22.10
CA GLY A 60 -2.47 10.39 22.97
C GLY A 60 -1.55 10.34 24.21
N GLY A 61 -1.00 11.47 24.67
CA GLY A 61 -0.29 11.55 25.96
C GLY A 61 -1.22 11.51 27.18
N ARG A 62 -0.69 11.53 28.42
CA ARG A 62 -1.51 11.58 29.66
C ARG A 62 -2.52 12.72 29.58
N GLY A 63 -3.81 12.37 29.47
CA GLY A 63 -4.94 13.30 29.40
C GLY A 63 -5.17 13.98 28.05
N ARG A 64 -4.44 13.62 26.98
CA ARG A 64 -4.62 14.19 25.64
C ARG A 64 -5.24 13.17 24.69
N PRO A 65 -6.25 13.54 23.90
CA PRO A 65 -6.82 12.66 22.90
C PRO A 65 -5.77 12.24 21.85
N PRO A 66 -5.95 11.06 21.20
CA PRO A 66 -5.12 10.65 20.07
C PRO A 66 -5.22 11.65 18.92
N ALA A 67 -4.24 11.61 18.02
CA ALA A 67 -4.32 12.35 16.78
C ALA A 67 -5.40 11.73 15.89
N TYR A 68 -6.19 12.59 15.26
CA TYR A 68 -7.33 12.19 14.45
C TYR A 68 -7.10 12.51 12.97
N VAL A 69 -7.71 11.71 12.12
CA VAL A 69 -7.87 12.00 10.69
C VAL A 69 -9.36 11.98 10.35
N SER A 70 -9.74 12.53 9.18
CA SER A 70 -11.09 12.35 8.69
C SER A 70 -11.36 10.86 8.49
N ALA A 71 -12.60 10.43 8.78
CA ALA A 71 -12.91 9.02 8.79
C ALA A 71 -12.59 8.28 7.47
N PRO A 72 -12.94 8.83 6.27
CA PRO A 72 -12.59 8.18 5.01
C PRO A 72 -11.08 8.01 4.79
N VAL A 73 -10.28 8.98 5.25
CA VAL A 73 -8.80 8.91 5.14
C VAL A 73 -8.25 7.84 6.07
N GLY A 74 -8.74 7.77 7.31
CA GLY A 74 -8.34 6.72 8.25
C GLY A 74 -8.68 5.32 7.74
N ASP A 75 -9.88 5.14 7.18
CA ASP A 75 -10.33 3.83 6.68
C ASP A 75 -9.47 3.38 5.47
N TYR A 76 -9.10 4.32 4.59
CA TYR A 76 -8.15 4.04 3.50
C TYR A 76 -6.77 3.64 4.03
N ILE A 77 -6.20 4.39 4.99
CA ILE A 77 -4.89 4.09 5.59
C ILE A 77 -4.90 2.71 6.27
N ALA A 78 -5.94 2.40 7.03
CA ALA A 78 -6.05 1.10 7.71
C ALA A 78 -6.17 -0.07 6.72
N THR A 79 -6.76 0.16 5.54
CA THR A 79 -6.78 -0.82 4.45
C THR A 79 -5.40 -1.00 3.82
N MET A 80 -4.61 0.07 3.77
CA MET A 80 -3.23 0.10 3.25
C MET A 80 -2.19 -0.23 4.32
N ASP A 81 -2.44 -1.28 5.09
CA ASP A 81 -1.52 -1.75 6.11
C ASP A 81 -0.21 -2.33 5.52
N PRO A 82 0.83 -2.55 6.35
CA PRO A 82 2.09 -3.13 5.89
C PRO A 82 1.93 -4.48 5.17
N THR A 83 0.94 -5.29 5.55
CA THR A 83 0.68 -6.60 4.93
C THR A 83 0.25 -6.42 3.48
N LEU A 84 -0.63 -5.45 3.18
CA LEU A 84 -1.03 -5.15 1.80
C LEU A 84 0.15 -4.66 0.96
N GLY A 85 1.02 -3.82 1.52
CA GLY A 85 2.25 -3.37 0.84
C GLY A 85 3.17 -4.52 0.44
N LEU A 86 3.36 -5.50 1.34
CA LEU A 86 4.14 -6.71 1.06
C LEU A 86 3.49 -7.63 0.03
N ALA A 87 2.16 -7.79 0.09
CA ALA A 87 1.40 -8.57 -0.88
C ALA A 87 1.49 -7.96 -2.28
N LEU A 88 1.36 -6.63 -2.40
CA LEU A 88 1.51 -5.93 -3.66
C LEU A 88 2.93 -6.05 -4.23
N ALA A 89 3.97 -5.94 -3.40
CA ALA A 89 5.35 -6.16 -3.83
C ALA A 89 5.56 -7.56 -4.41
N THR A 90 4.98 -8.58 -3.75
CA THR A 90 5.03 -9.98 -4.20
C THR A 90 4.28 -10.17 -5.51
N LEU A 91 3.11 -9.54 -5.66
CA LEU A 91 2.34 -9.57 -6.91
C LEU A 91 3.14 -8.98 -8.08
N LEU A 92 3.79 -7.82 -7.88
CA LEU A 92 4.58 -7.15 -8.92
C LEU A 92 5.73 -8.04 -9.42
N GLU A 93 6.43 -8.73 -8.52
CA GLU A 93 7.49 -9.66 -8.89
C GLU A 93 6.97 -10.96 -9.53
N GLY A 94 5.80 -11.43 -9.10
CA GLY A 94 5.10 -12.55 -9.72
C GLY A 94 4.80 -12.27 -11.19
N VAL A 95 4.19 -11.11 -11.49
CA VAL A 95 3.90 -10.68 -12.87
C VAL A 95 5.19 -10.60 -13.70
N LEU A 96 6.27 -10.05 -13.14
CA LEU A 96 7.53 -9.92 -13.85
C LEU A 96 8.17 -11.29 -14.14
N SER A 97 8.10 -12.23 -13.20
CA SER A 97 8.62 -13.60 -13.38
C SER A 97 7.87 -14.33 -14.48
N SER A 98 6.54 -14.31 -14.44
CA SER A 98 5.70 -14.94 -15.46
C SER A 98 5.92 -14.36 -16.86
N ALA A 99 6.12 -13.05 -16.98
CA ALA A 99 6.39 -12.41 -18.27
C ALA A 99 7.73 -12.86 -18.90
N ARG A 100 8.74 -13.19 -18.08
CA ARG A 100 10.04 -13.68 -18.58
C ARG A 100 9.97 -15.10 -19.10
N GLU A 101 9.19 -15.94 -18.43
CA GLU A 101 9.01 -17.35 -18.83
C GLU A 101 8.22 -17.46 -20.15
N ALA A 102 7.33 -16.51 -20.44
CA ALA A 102 6.54 -16.48 -21.67
C ALA A 102 7.29 -15.93 -22.91
N SER A 103 8.56 -15.55 -22.76
CA SER A 103 9.30 -14.70 -23.72
C SER A 103 9.57 -15.26 -25.15
N PRO A 104 9.36 -16.54 -25.53
CA PRO A 104 9.45 -16.90 -26.95
C PRO A 104 8.24 -16.50 -27.81
N ALA A 105 7.10 -16.11 -27.22
CA ALA A 105 5.81 -16.05 -27.95
C ALA A 105 5.13 -14.67 -28.04
N HIS A 106 5.75 -13.59 -27.59
CA HIS A 106 5.04 -12.31 -27.33
C HIS A 106 5.39 -11.12 -28.23
N GLU A 107 6.12 -11.27 -29.34
CA GLU A 107 6.36 -10.16 -30.29
C GLU A 107 5.05 -9.56 -30.88
N GLU A 108 3.95 -10.33 -30.93
CA GLU A 108 2.65 -9.83 -31.40
C GLU A 108 1.84 -9.05 -30.34
N CYS A 109 2.23 -9.11 -29.06
CA CYS A 109 1.45 -8.48 -27.98
C CYS A 109 1.76 -6.99 -27.77
N ASP A 110 2.90 -6.49 -28.28
CA ASP A 110 3.33 -5.10 -28.07
C ASP A 110 2.34 -4.07 -28.63
N ASN A 111 1.58 -4.42 -29.68
CA ASN A 111 0.64 -3.49 -30.31
C ASN A 111 -0.75 -3.44 -29.64
N TRP A 112 -1.12 -4.44 -28.83
CA TRP A 112 -2.46 -4.56 -28.19
C TRP A 112 -2.43 -4.55 -26.65
N CYS A 113 -1.25 -4.38 -26.04
CA CYS A 113 -1.11 -4.33 -24.58
C CYS A 113 -1.53 -2.97 -24.00
N SER A 114 -2.75 -2.90 -23.45
CA SER A 114 -3.17 -1.83 -22.53
C SER A 114 -3.07 -2.32 -21.08
N PRO A 115 -3.06 -1.43 -20.07
CA PRO A 115 -3.09 -1.84 -18.66
C PRO A 115 -4.29 -2.72 -18.31
N GLU A 116 -5.39 -2.62 -19.06
CA GLU A 116 -6.61 -3.39 -18.82
C GLU A 116 -6.51 -4.82 -19.38
N THR A 117 -5.69 -5.03 -20.40
CA THR A 117 -5.58 -6.32 -21.12
C THR A 117 -4.27 -7.04 -20.85
N CYS A 118 -3.28 -6.36 -20.27
CA CYS A 118 -1.91 -6.83 -20.18
C CYS A 118 -1.34 -6.63 -18.77
N ALA A 119 -1.15 -7.73 -18.04
CA ALA A 119 -0.70 -7.72 -16.64
C ALA A 119 0.64 -6.97 -16.46
N LEU A 120 1.55 -7.06 -17.43
CA LEU A 120 2.85 -6.36 -17.38
C LEU A 120 2.69 -4.83 -17.52
N SER A 121 1.79 -4.39 -18.41
CA SER A 121 1.48 -2.96 -18.57
C SER A 121 0.81 -2.40 -17.31
N ALA A 122 -0.11 -3.15 -16.70
CA ALA A 122 -0.72 -2.81 -15.42
C ALA A 122 0.32 -2.70 -14.30
N ALA A 123 1.21 -3.69 -14.18
CA ALA A 123 2.28 -3.70 -13.18
C ALA A 123 3.24 -2.52 -13.36
N LEU A 124 3.56 -2.15 -14.60
CA LEU A 124 4.39 -0.99 -14.90
C LEU A 124 3.70 0.33 -14.52
N ALA A 125 2.39 0.47 -14.80
CA ALA A 125 1.63 1.63 -14.39
C ALA A 125 1.61 1.80 -12.86
N VAL A 126 1.39 0.71 -12.12
CA VAL A 126 1.46 0.68 -10.66
C VAL A 126 2.87 1.04 -10.17
N ALA A 127 3.91 0.47 -10.77
CA ALA A 127 5.29 0.75 -10.40
C ALA A 127 5.65 2.23 -10.58
N ARG A 128 5.18 2.86 -11.66
CA ARG A 128 5.37 4.29 -11.92
C ARG A 128 4.64 5.15 -10.90
N ALA A 129 3.42 4.79 -10.51
CA ALA A 129 2.68 5.49 -9.46
C ALA A 129 3.39 5.42 -8.10
N ILE A 130 4.03 4.30 -7.78
CA ILE A 130 4.82 4.11 -6.54
C ILE A 130 6.13 4.90 -6.57
N ASN A 131 6.75 5.03 -7.74
CA ASN A 131 8.06 5.66 -7.91
C ASN A 131 8.00 7.16 -8.19
N ALA A 132 6.81 7.72 -8.44
CA ALA A 132 6.57 9.16 -8.52
C ALA A 132 6.94 9.87 -7.21
#